data_AF-A0A932XJF3-F1
#
_entry.id   AF-A0A932XJF3-F1
#
_cell.length_a   1.000
_cell.length_b   1.000
_cell.length_c   1.000
_cell.angle_alpha   90.00
_cell.angle_beta   90.00
_cell.angle_gamma   90.00
#
_symmetry.space_group_name_H-M   'P 1'
#
loop_
_entity.id
_entity.type
_entity.pdbx_description
1 polymer ?
#
loop_
_entity_poly.entity_id
_entity_poly.type
_entity_poly.pdbx_seq_one_letter_code
_entity_poly.pdbx_strand_id
1 'polypeptide(L)'
;MTTESITEYVERLFPTVRQISDPELRAKVVAGWERAWKASSWKRIEDCPKSPNLPTDDLVSHVNAVTNCALALADAFEAMGRMTVDRDILITAGLLHDISKLVEFEQRDGKYGLSEVGTKLSHAVYATHVVLDLTPTNTLRD
;
A
#
# COMPACT_ATOMS: atom_id res chain seq x y z
N MET A 1 -11.51 -13.53 -23.37
CA MET A 1 -11.03 -13.29 -21.99
C MET A 1 -10.69 -11.81 -21.91
N THR A 2 -11.48 -11.02 -21.20
CA THR A 2 -11.17 -9.60 -20.97
C THR A 2 -9.97 -9.51 -20.05
N THR A 3 -8.95 -8.73 -20.44
CA THR A 3 -7.79 -8.41 -19.61
C THR A 3 -8.27 -7.61 -18.39
N GLU A 4 -7.93 -8.05 -17.18
CA GLU A 4 -8.23 -7.32 -15.93
C GLU A 4 -7.53 -5.95 -15.97
N SER A 5 -8.25 -4.87 -15.66
CA SER A 5 -7.67 -3.54 -15.52
C SER A 5 -6.83 -3.43 -14.23
N ILE A 6 -5.90 -2.48 -14.17
CA ILE A 6 -5.10 -2.27 -12.96
C ILE A 6 -5.96 -1.94 -11.73
N THR A 7 -7.06 -1.20 -11.93
CA THR A 7 -8.02 -0.89 -10.87
C THR A 7 -8.67 -2.16 -10.33
N GLU A 8 -9.19 -3.02 -11.21
CA GLU A 8 -9.80 -4.30 -10.80
C GLU A 8 -8.79 -5.20 -10.08
N TYR A 9 -7.55 -5.23 -10.56
CA TYR A 9 -6.47 -5.99 -9.93
C TYR A 9 -6.17 -5.48 -8.51
N VAL A 10 -5.96 -4.18 -8.33
CA VAL A 10 -5.68 -3.59 -7.01
C VAL A 10 -6.86 -3.78 -6.06
N GLU A 11 -8.10 -3.55 -6.52
CA GLU A 11 -9.28 -3.76 -5.67
C GLU A 11 -9.53 -5.23 -5.30
N ARG A 12 -9.12 -6.18 -6.16
CA ARG A 12 -9.17 -7.60 -5.85
C ARG A 12 -8.14 -7.96 -4.77
N LEU A 13 -6.94 -7.39 -4.83
CA LEU A 13 -5.89 -7.61 -3.83
C LEU A 13 -6.21 -6.90 -2.51
N PHE A 14 -6.82 -5.71 -2.57
CA PHE A 14 -7.11 -4.86 -1.42
C PHE A 14 -8.60 -4.46 -1.39
N PRO A 15 -9.51 -5.35 -0.96
CA PRO A 15 -10.95 -5.10 -1.03
C PRO A 15 -11.41 -3.84 -0.27
N THR A 16 -10.69 -3.44 0.79
CA THR A 16 -10.99 -2.24 1.58
C THR A 16 -10.84 -0.94 0.79
N VAL A 17 -10.12 -0.94 -0.36
CA VAL A 17 -10.07 0.20 -1.29
C VAL A 17 -11.48 0.68 -1.67
N ARG A 18 -12.45 -0.23 -1.81
CA ARG A 18 -13.84 0.08 -2.19
C ARG A 18 -14.63 0.79 -1.08
N GLN A 19 -14.13 0.77 0.15
CA GLN A 19 -14.75 1.43 1.29
C GLN A 19 -14.31 2.90 1.41
N ILE A 20 -13.28 3.32 0.66
CA ILE A 20 -12.91 4.74 0.54
C ILE A 20 -14.01 5.46 -0.24
N SER A 21 -14.68 6.39 0.43
CA SER A 21 -15.83 7.13 -0.09
C SER A 21 -15.40 8.18 -1.12
N ASP A 22 -14.29 8.87 -0.86
CA ASP A 22 -13.68 9.84 -1.78
C ASP A 22 -13.12 9.11 -3.03
N PRO A 23 -13.71 9.32 -4.23
CA PRO A 23 -13.24 8.68 -5.45
C PRO A 23 -11.85 9.14 -5.89
N GLU A 24 -11.44 10.36 -5.55
CA GLU A 24 -10.11 10.87 -5.86
C GLU A 24 -9.05 10.16 -5.00
N LEU A 25 -9.33 10.01 -3.70
CA LEU A 25 -8.45 9.29 -2.78
C LEU A 25 -8.34 7.82 -3.17
N ARG A 26 -9.46 7.18 -3.53
CA ARG A 26 -9.48 5.80 -4.04
C ARG A 26 -8.63 5.65 -5.29
N ALA A 27 -8.73 6.58 -6.25
CA ALA A 27 -7.91 6.58 -7.46
C ALA A 27 -6.41 6.76 -7.14
N LYS A 28 -6.06 7.60 -6.17
CA LYS A 28 -4.67 7.78 -5.73
C LYS A 28 -4.08 6.51 -5.12
N VAL A 29 -4.85 5.76 -4.33
CA VAL A 29 -4.38 4.47 -3.80
C VAL A 29 -4.04 3.50 -4.93
N VAL A 30 -4.93 3.37 -5.93
CA VAL A 30 -4.69 2.52 -7.11
C VAL A 30 -3.45 2.98 -7.88
N ALA A 31 -3.33 4.27 -8.14
CA ALA A 31 -2.17 4.84 -8.85
C ALA A 31 -0.86 4.62 -8.08
N GLY A 32 -0.89 4.69 -6.75
CA GLY A 32 0.26 4.39 -5.90
C GLY A 32 0.74 2.95 -6.07
N TRP A 33 -0.17 1.97 -6.00
CA TRP A 33 0.15 0.55 -6.18
C TRP A 33 0.62 0.25 -7.60
N GLU A 34 -0.02 0.83 -8.62
CA GLU A 34 0.44 0.72 -9.99
C GLU A 34 1.86 1.25 -10.17
N ARG A 35 2.15 2.43 -9.60
CA ARG A 35 3.46 3.05 -9.70
C ARG A 35 4.55 2.23 -9.02
N ALA A 36 4.31 1.81 -7.78
CA ALA A 36 5.27 0.99 -7.03
C ALA A 36 5.51 -0.35 -7.73
N TRP A 37 4.46 -0.96 -8.28
CA TRP A 37 4.56 -2.21 -9.02
C TRP A 37 5.36 -2.04 -10.33
N LYS A 38 5.10 -0.99 -11.12
CA LYS A 38 5.88 -0.65 -12.32
C LYS A 38 7.35 -0.36 -12.03
N ALA A 39 7.66 0.14 -10.85
CA ALA A 39 9.03 0.40 -10.40
C ALA A 39 9.71 -0.83 -9.77
N SER A 40 8.99 -1.94 -9.59
CA SER A 40 9.50 -3.17 -9.01
C SER A 40 9.89 -4.21 -10.06
N SER A 41 10.55 -5.27 -9.62
CA SER A 41 10.86 -6.44 -10.46
C SER A 41 9.80 -7.55 -10.40
N TRP A 42 8.71 -7.35 -9.64
CA TRP A 42 7.66 -8.35 -9.42
C TRP A 42 6.74 -8.50 -10.62
N LYS A 43 6.46 -9.74 -11.05
CA LYS A 43 5.45 -10.01 -12.09
C LYS A 43 4.02 -9.92 -11.58
N ARG A 44 3.81 -10.16 -10.29
CA ARG A 44 2.53 -10.02 -9.59
C ARG A 44 2.80 -9.36 -8.25
N ILE A 45 1.91 -8.48 -7.81
CA ILE A 45 2.05 -7.78 -6.53
C ILE A 45 2.06 -8.78 -5.36
N GLU A 46 1.21 -9.81 -5.42
CA GLU A 46 1.09 -10.86 -4.40
C GLU A 46 2.26 -11.84 -4.35
N ASP A 47 3.22 -11.78 -5.28
CA ASP A 47 4.46 -12.57 -5.19
C ASP A 47 5.49 -11.91 -4.24
N CYS A 48 5.31 -10.63 -3.91
CA CYS A 48 6.19 -9.91 -3.00
C CYS A 48 5.98 -10.37 -1.55
N PRO A 49 7.04 -10.80 -0.83
CA PRO A 49 6.91 -11.17 0.57
C PRO A 49 6.77 -9.93 1.46
N LYS A 50 6.16 -10.09 2.64
CA LYS A 50 6.21 -9.04 3.68
C LYS A 50 7.64 -8.81 4.19
N SER A 51 8.44 -9.87 4.25
CA SER A 51 9.82 -9.82 4.72
C SER A 51 10.66 -10.85 3.97
N PRO A 52 11.85 -10.48 3.44
CA PRO A 52 12.74 -11.45 2.81
C PRO A 52 13.32 -12.47 3.80
N ASN A 53 13.37 -12.14 5.10
CA ASN A 53 13.89 -13.02 6.15
C ASN A 53 12.87 -14.05 6.66
N LEU A 54 11.58 -13.75 6.52
CA LEU A 54 10.46 -14.60 6.92
C LEU A 54 9.36 -14.50 5.85
N PRO A 55 9.56 -15.15 4.68
CA PRO A 55 8.64 -15.05 3.55
C PRO A 55 7.42 -15.97 3.71
N THR A 56 6.92 -16.15 4.93
CA THR A 56 5.74 -16.98 5.21
C THR A 56 4.45 -16.29 4.82
N ASP A 57 4.44 -14.94 4.87
CA ASP A 57 3.30 -14.11 4.50
C ASP A 57 3.68 -13.18 3.34
N ASP A 58 2.78 -13.08 2.36
CA ASP A 58 2.89 -12.11 1.29
C ASP A 58 2.51 -10.70 1.75
N LEU A 59 2.99 -9.70 1.01
CA LEU A 59 2.77 -8.28 1.31
C LEU A 59 1.29 -7.91 1.29
N VAL A 60 0.50 -8.51 0.38
CA VAL A 60 -0.93 -8.20 0.21
C VAL A 60 -1.72 -8.67 1.44
N SER A 61 -1.51 -9.91 1.87
CA SER A 61 -2.10 -10.49 3.07
C SER A 61 -1.76 -9.64 4.30
N HIS A 62 -0.51 -9.21 4.43
CA HIS A 62 -0.09 -8.35 5.53
C HIS A 62 -0.82 -6.99 5.53
N VAL A 63 -0.84 -6.29 4.40
CA VAL A 63 -1.45 -4.96 4.29
C VAL A 63 -2.96 -5.03 4.60
N ASN A 64 -3.65 -6.06 4.10
CA ASN A 64 -5.05 -6.30 4.44
C ASN A 64 -5.25 -6.55 5.95
N ALA A 65 -4.41 -7.41 6.55
CA ALA A 65 -4.51 -7.70 7.98
C ALA A 65 -4.32 -6.44 8.84
N VAL A 66 -3.27 -5.64 8.56
CA VAL A 66 -3.01 -4.40 9.30
C VAL A 66 -4.13 -3.39 9.12
N THR A 67 -4.63 -3.21 7.89
CA THR A 67 -5.74 -2.28 7.61
C THR A 67 -7.00 -2.68 8.37
N ASN A 68 -7.35 -3.97 8.39
CA ASN A 68 -8.51 -4.47 9.11
C ASN A 68 -8.36 -4.36 10.64
N CYS A 69 -7.16 -4.63 11.17
CA CYS A 69 -6.87 -4.40 12.60
C CYS A 69 -7.03 -2.91 12.97
N ALA A 70 -6.56 -2.00 12.11
CA ALA A 70 -6.70 -0.57 12.34
C ALA A 70 -8.18 -0.13 12.33
N LEU A 71 -8.99 -0.65 11.40
CA LEU A 71 -10.44 -0.42 11.36
C LEU A 71 -11.14 -0.92 12.63
N ALA A 72 -10.84 -2.14 13.08
CA ALA A 72 -11.42 -2.70 14.30
C ALA A 72 -11.06 -1.88 15.55
N LEU A 73 -9.82 -1.36 15.60
CA LEU A 73 -9.40 -0.48 16.68
C LEU A 73 -10.14 0.87 16.64
N ALA A 74 -10.34 1.44 15.45
CA ALA A 74 -11.13 2.65 15.28
C ALA A 74 -12.59 2.45 15.75
N ASP A 75 -13.21 1.31 15.41
CA ASP A 75 -14.56 0.96 15.90
C ASP A 75 -14.62 0.96 17.43
N ALA A 76 -13.62 0.37 18.09
CA ALA A 76 -13.55 0.32 19.55
C ALA A 76 -13.42 1.72 20.18
N PHE A 77 -12.59 2.60 19.60
CA PHE A 77 -12.43 3.97 20.09
C PHE A 77 -13.69 4.83 19.91
N GLU A 78 -14.36 4.69 18.77
CA GLU A 78 -15.61 5.40 18.48
C GLU A 78 -16.75 4.92 19.38
N ALA A 79 -16.85 3.62 19.64
CA ALA A 79 -17.85 3.06 20.56
C ALA A 79 -17.70 3.58 22.00
N MET A 80 -16.48 3.93 22.42
CA MET A 80 -16.20 4.57 23.71
C MET A 80 -16.39 6.09 23.70
N GLY A 81 -16.74 6.71 22.57
CA GLY A 81 -16.84 8.16 22.42
C GLY A 81 -15.50 8.89 22.61
N ARG A 82 -14.36 8.22 22.36
CA ARG A 82 -13.03 8.77 22.63
C ARG A 82 -12.51 9.66 21.51
N MET A 83 -12.87 9.35 20.27
CA MET A 83 -12.52 10.12 19.09
C MET A 83 -13.43 9.76 17.93
N THR A 84 -13.44 10.59 16.89
CA THR A 84 -13.99 10.27 15.57
C THR A 84 -12.81 10.02 14.62
N VAL A 85 -12.87 8.95 13.85
CA VAL A 85 -11.80 8.55 12.94
C VAL A 85 -12.27 8.73 11.50
N ASP A 86 -11.49 9.48 10.72
CA ASP A 86 -11.68 9.54 9.27
C ASP A 86 -11.32 8.19 8.64
N ARG A 87 -12.34 7.45 8.19
CA ARG A 87 -12.19 6.10 7.64
C ARG A 87 -11.49 6.08 6.29
N ASP A 88 -11.71 7.09 5.45
CA ASP A 88 -11.09 7.20 4.14
C ASP A 88 -9.57 7.38 4.30
N ILE A 89 -9.15 8.25 5.24
CA ILE A 89 -7.74 8.45 5.57
C ILE A 89 -7.14 7.22 6.24
N LEU A 90 -7.84 6.59 7.20
CA LEU A 90 -7.34 5.40 7.89
C LEU A 90 -7.09 4.24 6.91
N ILE A 91 -8.03 3.98 6.02
CA ILE A 91 -7.91 2.93 5.01
C ILE A 91 -6.78 3.28 4.05
N THR A 92 -6.72 4.52 3.57
CA THR A 92 -5.64 4.97 2.68
C THR A 92 -4.26 4.79 3.32
N ALA A 93 -4.11 5.19 4.58
CA ALA A 93 -2.85 5.01 5.32
C ALA A 93 -2.50 3.53 5.47
N GLY A 94 -3.47 2.70 5.86
CA GLY A 94 -3.29 1.25 5.99
C GLY A 94 -2.86 0.59 4.68
N LEU A 95 -3.44 1.02 3.56
CA LEU A 95 -3.13 0.48 2.24
C LEU A 95 -1.79 0.96 1.66
N LEU A 96 -1.25 2.08 2.12
CA LEU A 96 -0.02 2.67 1.56
C LEU A 96 1.21 2.53 2.48
N HIS A 97 1.04 2.20 3.76
CA HIS A 97 2.14 2.25 4.74
C HIS A 97 3.38 1.43 4.35
N ASP A 98 3.17 0.28 3.73
CA ASP A 98 4.21 -0.69 3.37
C ASP A 98 4.41 -0.84 1.85
N ILE A 99 3.80 0.05 1.06
CA ILE A 99 3.82 -0.05 -0.41
C ILE A 99 5.22 -0.06 -1.01
N SER A 100 6.18 0.58 -0.33
CA SER A 100 7.58 0.63 -0.76
C SER A 100 8.26 -0.73 -0.75
N LYS A 101 7.71 -1.72 -0.06
CA LYS A 101 8.28 -3.08 -0.05
C LYS A 101 8.34 -3.71 -1.42
N LEU A 102 7.41 -3.36 -2.31
CA LEU A 102 7.48 -3.77 -3.72
C LEU A 102 8.79 -3.34 -4.39
N VAL A 103 9.28 -2.15 -4.09
CA VAL A 103 10.53 -1.64 -4.69
C VAL A 103 11.75 -1.95 -3.83
N GLU A 104 11.59 -2.11 -2.53
CA GLU A 104 12.67 -2.43 -1.59
C GLU A 104 13.12 -3.89 -1.70
N PHE A 105 12.23 -4.79 -2.09
CA PHE A 105 12.51 -6.22 -2.17
C PHE A 105 12.47 -6.73 -3.59
N GLU A 106 13.19 -7.83 -3.82
CA GLU A 106 13.21 -8.53 -5.09
C GLU A 106 13.43 -10.02 -4.86
N GLN A 107 13.27 -10.79 -5.93
CA GLN A 107 13.67 -12.20 -5.99
C GLN A 107 14.77 -12.40 -7.04
N ARG A 108 15.89 -13.00 -6.64
CA ARG A 108 17.00 -13.38 -7.53
C ARG A 108 17.35 -14.85 -7.29
N ASP A 109 17.42 -15.64 -8.35
CA ASP A 109 17.76 -17.07 -8.28
C ASP A 109 16.93 -17.87 -7.26
N GLY A 110 15.63 -17.56 -7.18
CA GLY A 110 14.69 -18.20 -6.25
C GLY A 110 14.82 -17.76 -4.79
N LYS A 111 15.67 -16.78 -4.46
CA LYS A 111 15.85 -16.24 -3.12
C LYS A 111 15.34 -14.81 -3.02
N TYR A 112 14.69 -14.51 -1.90
CA TYR A 112 14.24 -13.16 -1.55
C TYR A 112 15.38 -12.34 -0.96
N GLY A 113 15.41 -11.04 -1.28
CA GLY A 113 16.42 -10.12 -0.76
C GLY A 113 16.04 -8.66 -0.94
N LEU A 114 16.95 -7.78 -0.52
CA LEU A 114 16.85 -6.35 -0.79
C LEU A 114 17.21 -6.06 -2.24
N SER A 115 16.44 -5.18 -2.87
CA SER A 115 16.76 -4.59 -4.17
C SER A 115 17.89 -3.57 -4.05
N GLU A 116 18.37 -3.07 -5.18
CA GLU A 116 19.31 -1.93 -5.17
C GLU A 116 18.70 -0.71 -4.45
N VAL A 117 17.40 -0.46 -4.62
CA VAL A 117 16.69 0.59 -3.89
C VAL A 117 16.64 0.28 -2.40
N GLY A 118 16.31 -0.95 -2.02
CA GLY A 118 16.22 -1.39 -0.62
C GLY A 118 17.54 -1.40 0.14
N THR A 119 18.68 -1.41 -0.57
CA THR A 119 20.01 -1.25 0.05
C THR A 119 20.42 0.22 0.26
N LYS A 120 19.79 1.16 -0.44
CA LYS A 120 20.13 2.59 -0.42
C LYS A 120 19.14 3.46 0.34
N LEU A 121 17.86 3.07 0.31
CA LEU A 121 16.78 3.78 1.00
C LEU A 121 16.32 2.96 2.20
N SER A 122 16.15 3.65 3.33
CA SER A 122 15.46 3.06 4.48
C SER A 122 14.00 2.76 4.13
N HIS A 123 13.45 1.78 4.84
CA HIS A 123 12.05 1.40 4.71
C HIS A 123 11.12 2.62 4.82
N ALA A 124 10.06 2.63 4.00
CA ALA A 124 9.01 3.66 3.91
C ALA A 124 9.46 5.02 3.33
N VAL A 125 10.74 5.25 3.04
CA VAL A 125 11.19 6.47 2.34
C VAL A 125 10.56 6.56 0.95
N TYR A 126 10.55 5.44 0.21
CA TYR A 126 9.90 5.40 -1.10
C TYR A 126 8.36 5.50 -0.99
N ALA A 127 7.76 5.00 0.08
CA ALA A 127 6.32 5.13 0.29
C ALA A 127 5.94 6.62 0.43
N THR A 128 6.74 7.37 1.18
CA THR A 128 6.60 8.84 1.28
C THR A 128 6.73 9.50 -0.10
N HIS A 129 7.73 9.11 -0.90
CA HIS A 129 7.90 9.61 -2.27
C HIS A 129 6.64 9.39 -3.12
N VAL A 130 6.08 8.17 -3.10
CA VAL A 130 4.86 7.84 -3.84
C VAL A 130 3.68 8.69 -3.36
N VAL A 131 3.48 8.83 -2.06
CA VAL A 131 2.38 9.62 -1.50
C VAL A 131 2.50 11.09 -1.89
N LEU A 132 3.70 11.69 -1.82
CA LEU A 132 3.92 13.08 -2.19
C LEU A 132 3.61 13.35 -3.66
N ASP A 133 3.99 12.44 -4.56
CA ASP A 133 3.71 12.54 -6.00
C ASP A 133 2.20 12.41 -6.32
N LEU A 134 1.42 11.76 -5.44
CA LEU A 134 -0.03 11.62 -5.59
C LEU A 134 -0.81 12.83 -5.05
N THR A 135 -0.17 13.66 -4.21
CA THR A 135 -0.75 14.92 -3.75
C THR A 135 -0.41 16.04 -4.73
N PRO A 136 -1.35 16.95 -5.06
CA PRO A 136 -1.00 18.15 -5.80
C PRO A 136 0.14 18.88 -5.08
N THR A 137 1.13 19.37 -5.84
CA THR A 137 2.22 20.14 -5.27
C THR A 137 1.63 21.33 -4.52
N ASN A 138 1.79 21.36 -3.20
CA ASN A 138 1.42 22.52 -2.39
C ASN A 138 2.45 23.60 -2.71
N THR A 139 2.26 24.33 -3.81
CA THR A 139 2.90 25.63 -3.98
C THR A 139 2.47 26.47 -2.78
N LEU A 140 3.45 27.05 -2.08
CA LEU A 140 3.22 27.95 -0.95
C LEU A 140 2.02 28.83 -1.25
N ARG A 141 1.01 28.82 -0.36
CA ARG A 141 -0.05 29.82 -0.40
C ARG A 141 0.59 31.13 0.03
N ASP A 142 0.47 32.15 -0.83
CA ASP A 142 0.90 33.53 -0.55
C ASP A 142 0.32 34.05 0.78
#